data_AF-A0A662GB16-F1
#
_entry.id   AF-A0A662GB16-F1
#
_cell.length_a   1.000
_cell.length_b   1.000
_cell.length_c   1.000
_cell.angle_alpha   90.00
_cell.angle_beta   90.00
_cell.angle_gamma   90.00
#
_symmetry.space_group_name_H-M   'P 1'
#
loop_
_entity.id
_entity.type
_entity.pdbx_description
1 polymer ?
#
loop_
_entity_poly.entity_id
_entity_poly.type
_entity_poly.pdbx_seq_one_letter_code
_entity_poly.pdbx_strand_id
1 'polypeptide(L)'
;MRSRSVLPVLLAALLLAPLNALSAPVGIPILVDLTHKQPPSGIDIMMKVVPEAQWYILVKSEEDAEALSPVIKAAAHGIIIGDLTTVNLEKLGIVMLIIGQPQVPFTPDEISVIATWFTERPGKAIWLAADSDYPAQGTETAQHAVNMVLEAIGAHLRMDYVSVEDPVSNALRSYRVLGFVNVSEIAVLRYGCDRVLFHGPGAVAWVDDAGNWHPLTATEKMDNLYIIATTTAKGQIVEHQAEPKGTSGKAYMPGDTGVFTLMAAEMMKIGAGTSVVIVSGESPYGGYQPMTTWMYKGIVISGPRFVRNVILWATGYMGELKEYEKLAELPEQVTATLEEKSRELSDRVNSAIAGVSATLNAALGLSVIAVILALIAIALALRKPKTTH
;
A
#
# COMPACT_ATOMS: atom_id res chain seq x y z
N MET A 1 53.67 -3.54 -31.74
CA MET A 1 52.24 -3.83 -31.49
C MET A 1 52.15 -4.87 -30.38
N ARG A 2 51.79 -4.47 -29.15
CA ARG A 2 51.58 -5.40 -28.03
C ARG A 2 50.10 -5.75 -27.96
N SER A 3 49.73 -7.00 -28.26
CA SER A 3 48.38 -7.51 -28.09
C SER A 3 48.08 -7.57 -26.59
N ARG A 4 47.21 -6.68 -26.11
CA ARG A 4 46.64 -6.80 -24.77
C ARG A 4 45.69 -8.01 -24.79
N SER A 5 46.05 -9.01 -24.02
CA SER A 5 45.27 -10.23 -23.77
C SER A 5 43.91 -9.85 -23.19
N VAL A 6 42.85 -10.04 -23.98
CA VAL A 6 41.44 -9.85 -23.59
C VAL A 6 40.95 -11.02 -22.71
N LEU A 7 41.74 -12.09 -22.61
CA LEU A 7 41.41 -13.35 -21.95
C LEU A 7 41.20 -13.28 -20.41
N PRO A 8 41.91 -12.45 -19.62
CA PRO A 8 41.69 -12.41 -18.17
C PRO A 8 40.38 -11.71 -17.77
N VAL A 9 39.86 -10.81 -18.63
CA VAL A 9 38.65 -10.03 -18.33
C VAL A 9 37.38 -10.85 -18.56
N LEU A 10 37.35 -11.73 -19.58
CA LEU A 10 36.23 -12.64 -19.79
C LEU A 10 36.12 -13.72 -18.70
N LEU A 11 37.25 -14.18 -18.14
CA LEU A 11 37.24 -15.19 -17.08
C LEU A 11 36.73 -14.64 -15.74
N ALA A 12 37.01 -13.36 -15.44
CA ALA A 12 36.48 -12.68 -14.26
C ALA A 12 34.97 -12.38 -14.37
N ALA A 13 34.46 -12.11 -15.58
CA ALA A 13 33.02 -11.92 -15.82
C ALA A 13 32.21 -13.22 -15.70
N LEU A 14 32.81 -14.37 -16.02
CA LEU A 14 32.18 -15.70 -15.85
C LEU A 14 32.13 -16.18 -14.39
N LEU A 15 33.03 -15.68 -13.52
CA LEU A 15 33.01 -15.95 -12.08
C LEU A 15 32.02 -15.06 -11.29
N LEU A 16 31.42 -14.07 -11.95
CA LEU A 16 30.38 -13.19 -11.39
C LEU A 16 28.98 -13.51 -11.91
N ALA A 17 28.84 -14.49 -12.82
CA ALA A 17 27.53 -15.01 -13.19
C ALA A 17 26.98 -15.80 -11.99
N PRO A 18 25.80 -15.45 -11.45
CA PRO A 18 25.22 -16.21 -10.35
C PRO A 18 25.00 -17.65 -10.81
N LEU A 19 25.73 -18.59 -10.19
CA LEU A 19 25.66 -20.04 -10.44
C LEU A 19 24.26 -20.64 -10.21
N ASN A 20 23.31 -19.84 -9.72
CA ASN A 20 21.92 -20.22 -9.46
C ASN A 20 20.93 -19.26 -10.14
N ALA A 21 21.19 -18.83 -11.39
CA ALA A 21 20.16 -18.18 -12.19
C ALA A 21 19.07 -19.20 -12.53
N LEU A 22 18.14 -19.43 -11.59
CA LEU A 22 16.87 -20.06 -11.87
C LEU A 22 16.23 -19.29 -13.03
N SER A 23 15.80 -20.01 -14.07
CA SER A 23 15.01 -19.41 -15.13
C SER A 23 13.85 -18.65 -14.50
N ALA A 24 13.68 -17.38 -14.86
CA ALA A 24 12.58 -16.58 -14.34
C ALA A 24 11.25 -17.33 -14.56
N PRO A 25 10.37 -17.41 -13.55
CA PRO A 25 9.07 -18.04 -13.71
C PRO A 25 8.28 -17.35 -14.82
N VAL A 26 7.48 -18.13 -15.55
CA VAL A 26 6.72 -17.65 -16.72
C VAL A 26 5.55 -16.73 -16.30
N GLY A 27 5.20 -16.72 -15.02
CA GLY A 27 4.21 -15.83 -14.42
C GLY A 27 4.59 -15.45 -12.99
N ILE A 28 3.66 -14.88 -12.23
CA ILE A 28 3.86 -14.40 -10.86
C ILE A 28 3.59 -15.56 -9.88
N PRO A 29 4.59 -16.16 -9.20
CA PRO A 29 4.34 -17.30 -8.33
C PRO A 29 3.67 -16.88 -7.02
N ILE A 30 2.42 -17.29 -6.82
CA ILE A 30 1.61 -16.92 -5.65
C ILE A 30 1.15 -18.20 -4.96
N LEU A 31 1.37 -18.29 -3.65
CA LEU A 31 0.84 -19.38 -2.84
C LEU A 31 -0.39 -18.92 -2.06
N VAL A 32 -1.46 -19.70 -2.11
CA VAL A 32 -2.66 -19.55 -1.29
C VAL A 32 -2.72 -20.67 -0.26
N ASP A 33 -2.86 -20.32 1.01
CA ASP A 33 -2.93 -21.28 2.11
C ASP A 33 -4.36 -21.77 2.38
N LEU A 34 -4.57 -23.09 2.38
CA LEU A 34 -5.81 -23.73 2.85
C LEU A 34 -5.56 -24.70 4.00
N THR A 35 -4.33 -24.79 4.52
CA THR A 35 -3.98 -25.83 5.51
C THR A 35 -4.52 -25.53 6.90
N HIS A 36 -4.96 -24.29 7.12
CA HIS A 36 -5.52 -23.81 8.38
C HIS A 36 -7.04 -23.69 8.32
N LYS A 37 -7.69 -24.60 7.58
CA LYS A 37 -9.15 -24.78 7.49
C LYS A 37 -9.91 -23.59 6.89
N GLN A 38 -9.23 -22.78 6.07
CA GLN A 38 -9.89 -21.77 5.26
C GLN A 38 -10.74 -22.45 4.15
N PRO A 39 -11.97 -21.98 3.87
CA PRO A 39 -12.72 -22.46 2.72
C PRO A 39 -12.10 -21.99 1.39
N PRO A 40 -12.21 -22.76 0.29
CA PRO A 40 -11.62 -22.37 -1.00
C PRO A 40 -12.47 -21.40 -1.84
N SER A 41 -13.63 -20.93 -1.32
CA SER A 41 -14.55 -20.05 -2.05
C SER A 41 -13.86 -18.76 -2.51
N GLY A 42 -14.08 -18.33 -3.74
CA GLY A 42 -13.50 -17.09 -4.27
C GLY A 42 -12.06 -17.22 -4.79
N ILE A 43 -11.32 -18.30 -4.50
CA ILE A 43 -10.00 -18.54 -5.11
C ILE A 43 -10.12 -18.63 -6.64
N ASP A 44 -11.17 -19.26 -7.15
CA ASP A 44 -11.41 -19.34 -8.59
C ASP A 44 -11.62 -17.95 -9.23
N ILE A 45 -12.20 -17.01 -8.49
CA ILE A 45 -12.35 -15.61 -8.91
C ILE A 45 -10.97 -14.95 -8.92
N MET A 46 -10.17 -15.10 -7.85
CA MET A 46 -8.79 -14.58 -7.80
C MET A 46 -7.98 -15.05 -9.00
N MET A 47 -8.04 -16.35 -9.31
CA MET A 47 -7.35 -16.95 -10.45
C MET A 47 -7.78 -16.36 -11.79
N LYS A 48 -9.10 -16.15 -11.99
CA LYS A 48 -9.64 -15.57 -13.22
C LYS A 48 -9.24 -14.11 -13.39
N VAL A 49 -9.17 -13.34 -12.30
CA VAL A 49 -8.83 -11.92 -12.36
C VAL A 49 -7.33 -11.67 -12.27
N VAL A 50 -6.49 -12.66 -12.00
CA VAL A 50 -5.03 -12.56 -12.13
C VAL A 50 -4.50 -13.74 -12.96
N PRO A 51 -4.79 -13.77 -14.27
CA PRO A 51 -4.32 -14.85 -15.14
C PRO A 51 -2.80 -14.87 -15.32
N GLU A 52 -2.10 -13.80 -14.96
CA GLU A 52 -0.64 -13.70 -15.01
C GLU A 52 0.06 -14.48 -13.88
N ALA A 53 -0.68 -14.88 -12.84
CA ALA A 53 -0.12 -15.58 -11.70
C ALA A 53 -0.01 -17.10 -11.93
N GLN A 54 1.09 -17.67 -11.45
CA GLN A 54 1.27 -19.10 -11.27
C GLN A 54 0.75 -19.46 -9.88
N TRP A 55 -0.49 -19.93 -9.83
CA TRP A 55 -1.18 -20.21 -8.59
C TRP A 55 -0.78 -21.56 -7.98
N TYR A 56 -0.16 -21.51 -6.81
CA TYR A 56 0.09 -22.67 -5.96
C TYR A 56 -0.95 -22.73 -4.85
N ILE A 57 -1.63 -23.85 -4.70
CA ILE A 57 -2.65 -24.06 -3.66
C ILE A 57 -2.11 -25.08 -2.67
N LEU A 58 -1.89 -24.65 -1.44
CA LEU A 58 -1.41 -25.52 -0.37
C LEU A 58 -2.60 -26.08 0.41
N VAL A 59 -2.70 -27.40 0.50
CA VAL A 59 -3.78 -28.13 1.19
C VAL A 59 -3.20 -29.19 2.12
N LYS A 60 -3.92 -29.54 3.19
CA LYS A 60 -3.37 -30.42 4.24
C LYS A 60 -3.30 -31.90 3.82
N SER A 61 -4.17 -32.33 2.91
CA SER A 61 -4.31 -33.73 2.53
C SER A 61 -4.72 -33.92 1.06
N GLU A 62 -4.58 -35.15 0.55
CA GLU A 62 -5.12 -35.56 -0.75
C GLU A 62 -6.64 -35.38 -0.82
N GLU A 63 -7.37 -35.66 0.27
CA GLU A 63 -8.82 -35.45 0.33
C GLU A 63 -9.19 -33.97 0.14
N ASP A 64 -8.44 -33.06 0.77
CA ASP A 64 -8.64 -31.62 0.60
C ASP A 64 -8.32 -31.20 -0.85
N ALA A 65 -7.28 -31.77 -1.47
CA ALA A 65 -6.97 -31.55 -2.88
C ALA A 65 -8.12 -32.02 -3.79
N GLU A 66 -8.68 -33.20 -3.51
CA GLU A 66 -9.82 -33.78 -4.23
C GLU A 66 -11.11 -32.96 -4.03
N ALA A 67 -11.29 -32.32 -2.88
CA ALA A 67 -12.45 -31.47 -2.59
C ALA A 67 -12.42 -30.10 -3.32
N LEU A 68 -11.26 -29.67 -3.85
CA LEU A 68 -11.16 -28.43 -4.61
C LEU A 68 -12.08 -28.44 -5.84
N SER A 69 -12.66 -27.27 -6.15
CA SER A 69 -13.51 -27.14 -7.32
C SER A 69 -12.73 -27.46 -8.62
N PRO A 70 -13.39 -28.00 -9.65
CA PRO A 70 -12.74 -28.27 -10.94
C PRO A 70 -12.08 -27.04 -11.56
N VAL A 71 -12.64 -25.85 -11.31
CA VAL A 71 -12.09 -24.57 -11.81
C VAL A 71 -10.73 -24.27 -11.15
N ILE A 72 -10.63 -24.45 -9.83
CA ILE A 72 -9.36 -24.28 -9.10
C ILE A 72 -8.34 -25.31 -9.60
N LYS A 73 -8.72 -26.58 -9.70
CA LYS A 73 -7.83 -27.64 -10.18
C LYS A 73 -7.30 -27.39 -11.59
N ALA A 74 -8.14 -26.85 -12.48
CA ALA A 74 -7.75 -26.56 -13.86
C ALA A 74 -6.87 -25.31 -13.99
N ALA A 75 -7.02 -24.33 -13.09
CA ALA A 75 -6.27 -23.07 -13.14
C ALA A 75 -5.00 -23.07 -12.28
N ALA A 76 -4.91 -23.93 -11.27
CA ALA A 76 -3.73 -24.05 -10.42
C ALA A 76 -2.51 -24.49 -11.23
N HIS A 77 -1.40 -23.79 -11.03
CA HIS A 77 -0.09 -24.22 -11.52
C HIS A 77 0.41 -25.44 -10.73
N GLY A 78 0.11 -25.49 -9.43
CA GLY A 78 0.39 -26.65 -8.59
C GLY A 78 -0.55 -26.73 -7.40
N ILE A 79 -0.92 -27.95 -7.04
CA ILE A 79 -1.59 -28.26 -5.76
C ILE A 79 -0.55 -28.99 -4.91
N ILE A 80 -0.24 -28.44 -3.74
CA ILE A 80 0.80 -28.94 -2.85
C ILE A 80 0.11 -29.52 -1.63
N ILE A 81 0.46 -30.75 -1.28
CA ILE A 81 -0.12 -31.46 -0.15
C ILE A 81 0.87 -31.49 0.99
N GLY A 82 0.44 -31.00 2.15
CA GLY A 82 1.25 -30.90 3.36
C GLY A 82 0.94 -29.62 4.10
N ASP A 83 1.96 -28.94 4.58
CA ASP A 83 1.86 -27.65 5.26
C ASP A 83 3.04 -26.73 4.96
N LEU A 84 3.07 -25.57 5.63
CA LEU A 84 4.08 -24.56 5.37
C LEU A 84 5.50 -25.05 5.67
N THR A 85 5.67 -26.11 6.48
CA THR A 85 6.99 -26.72 6.72
C THR A 85 7.44 -27.64 5.58
N THR A 86 6.49 -28.17 4.81
CA THR A 86 6.77 -29.12 3.71
C THR A 86 7.02 -28.42 2.38
N VAL A 87 6.44 -27.24 2.18
CA VAL A 87 6.61 -26.46 0.95
C VAL A 87 7.92 -25.66 0.99
N ASN A 88 8.71 -25.76 -0.08
CA ASN A 88 9.89 -24.93 -0.25
C ASN A 88 9.51 -23.68 -1.06
N LEU A 89 9.08 -22.63 -0.36
CA LEU A 89 8.65 -21.35 -0.94
C LEU A 89 9.71 -20.74 -1.86
N GLU A 90 10.98 -20.84 -1.48
CA GLU A 90 12.12 -20.34 -2.24
C GLU A 90 12.34 -21.07 -3.56
N LYS A 91 12.33 -22.41 -3.52
CA LYS A 91 12.52 -23.25 -4.71
C LYS A 91 11.38 -23.05 -5.72
N LEU A 92 10.17 -22.79 -5.24
CA LEU A 92 9.02 -22.47 -6.09
C LEU A 92 9.02 -21.02 -6.58
N GLY A 93 9.94 -20.19 -6.08
CA GLY A 93 10.02 -18.78 -6.43
C GLY A 93 8.81 -17.97 -5.97
N ILE A 94 8.13 -18.40 -4.90
CA ILE A 94 6.95 -17.70 -4.36
C ILE A 94 7.33 -16.26 -4.02
N VAL A 95 6.63 -15.31 -4.65
CA VAL A 95 6.78 -13.86 -4.41
C VAL A 95 5.66 -13.31 -3.55
N MET A 96 4.51 -13.97 -3.52
CA MET A 96 3.39 -13.59 -2.65
C MET A 96 2.80 -14.80 -1.94
N LEU A 97 2.63 -14.68 -0.63
CA LEU A 97 1.90 -15.62 0.20
C LEU A 97 0.58 -14.98 0.64
N ILE A 98 -0.54 -15.64 0.35
CA ILE A 98 -1.88 -15.19 0.76
C ILE A 98 -2.43 -16.19 1.76
N ILE A 99 -2.63 -15.70 2.98
CA ILE A 99 -3.27 -16.42 4.06
C ILE A 99 -4.58 -15.69 4.33
N GLY A 100 -5.68 -16.37 4.04
CA GLY A 100 -7.03 -15.91 4.34
C GLY A 100 -7.30 -15.93 5.85
N GLN A 101 -8.50 -16.29 6.28
CA GLN A 101 -8.87 -16.33 7.69
C GLN A 101 -8.59 -17.72 8.33
N PRO A 102 -7.39 -17.98 8.90
CA PRO A 102 -7.06 -19.28 9.50
C PRO A 102 -7.99 -19.58 10.69
N GLN A 103 -8.53 -20.79 10.73
CA GLN A 103 -9.41 -21.26 11.81
C GLN A 103 -8.68 -22.14 12.83
N VAL A 104 -7.40 -22.42 12.59
CA VAL A 104 -6.52 -23.12 13.52
C VAL A 104 -5.19 -22.38 13.61
N PRO A 105 -4.54 -22.35 14.78
CA PRO A 105 -3.23 -21.70 14.93
C PRO A 105 -2.15 -22.34 14.06
N PHE A 106 -1.20 -21.52 13.61
CA PHE A 106 0.05 -21.99 13.04
C PHE A 106 0.91 -22.65 14.11
N THR A 107 1.67 -23.67 13.73
CA THR A 107 2.74 -24.20 14.57
C THR A 107 3.95 -23.25 14.62
N PRO A 108 4.79 -23.31 15.67
CA PRO A 108 6.01 -22.51 15.72
C PRO A 108 6.94 -22.72 14.52
N ASP A 109 7.01 -23.95 13.98
CA ASP A 109 7.84 -24.28 12.82
C ASP A 109 7.29 -23.62 11.54
N GLU A 110 5.97 -23.59 11.35
CA GLU A 110 5.35 -22.88 10.21
C GLU A 110 5.59 -21.37 10.30
N ILE A 111 5.44 -20.77 11.49
CA ILE A 111 5.74 -19.35 11.73
C ILE A 111 7.20 -19.05 11.39
N SER A 112 8.13 -19.91 11.83
CA SER A 112 9.57 -19.79 11.53
C SER A 112 9.85 -19.85 10.02
N VAL A 113 9.17 -20.75 9.29
CA VAL A 113 9.30 -20.83 7.82
C VAL A 113 8.77 -19.57 7.14
N ILE A 114 7.59 -19.07 7.54
CA ILE A 114 7.03 -17.82 7.00
C ILE A 114 8.01 -16.66 7.25
N ALA A 115 8.49 -16.51 8.48
CA ALA A 115 9.37 -15.42 8.86
C ALA A 115 10.72 -15.49 8.15
N THR A 116 11.32 -16.67 8.08
CA THR A 116 12.58 -16.89 7.36
C THR A 116 12.39 -16.54 5.89
N TRP A 117 11.35 -17.07 5.23
CA TRP A 117 11.08 -16.71 3.85
C TRP A 117 10.88 -15.20 3.72
N PHE A 118 9.96 -14.58 4.45
CA PHE A 118 9.64 -13.16 4.25
C PHE A 118 10.84 -12.22 4.46
N THR A 119 11.69 -12.51 5.45
CA THR A 119 12.80 -11.62 5.88
C THR A 119 14.15 -11.92 5.21
N GLU A 120 14.32 -13.06 4.56
CA GLU A 120 15.61 -13.45 3.95
C GLU A 120 16.03 -12.52 2.80
N ARG A 121 15.09 -12.02 2.01
CA ARG A 121 15.36 -11.07 0.91
C ARG A 121 14.17 -10.15 0.62
N PRO A 122 14.41 -8.94 0.10
CA PRO A 122 13.32 -8.04 -0.32
C PRO A 122 12.55 -8.57 -1.53
N GLY A 123 11.46 -7.90 -1.87
CA GLY A 123 10.64 -8.18 -3.05
C GLY A 123 9.58 -9.27 -2.81
N LYS A 124 9.20 -9.49 -1.56
CA LYS A 124 8.15 -10.43 -1.16
C LYS A 124 6.92 -9.69 -0.69
N ALA A 125 5.76 -10.29 -0.89
CA ALA A 125 4.50 -9.81 -0.36
C ALA A 125 3.85 -10.89 0.52
N ILE A 126 3.25 -10.49 1.63
CA ILE A 126 2.38 -11.37 2.41
C ILE A 126 1.05 -10.65 2.67
N TRP A 127 -0.05 -11.34 2.39
CA TRP A 127 -1.39 -10.87 2.72
C TRP A 127 -1.97 -11.78 3.79
N LEU A 128 -2.15 -11.22 4.99
CA LEU A 128 -2.74 -11.86 6.15
C LEU A 128 -4.11 -11.27 6.42
N ALA A 129 -5.15 -12.10 6.39
CA ALA A 129 -6.50 -11.67 6.74
C ALA A 129 -6.94 -12.27 8.07
N ALA A 130 -7.43 -11.44 8.98
CA ALA A 130 -8.19 -11.92 10.12
C ALA A 130 -9.57 -11.28 10.05
N ASP A 131 -10.62 -12.04 10.32
CA ASP A 131 -11.98 -11.53 10.38
C ASP A 131 -12.16 -10.67 11.64
N SER A 132 -13.09 -11.02 12.53
CA SER A 132 -13.23 -10.36 13.82
C SER A 132 -13.49 -11.35 14.95
N ASP A 133 -13.78 -10.80 16.13
CA ASP A 133 -14.21 -11.53 17.31
C ASP A 133 -15.69 -12.01 17.25
N TYR A 134 -16.35 -11.90 16.10
CA TYR A 134 -17.77 -12.21 15.96
C TYR A 134 -18.08 -13.71 16.20
N PRO A 135 -19.10 -14.06 17.02
CA PRO A 135 -19.24 -15.44 17.53
C PRO A 135 -19.65 -16.48 16.49
N ALA A 136 -20.21 -16.07 15.34
CA ALA A 136 -20.61 -17.01 14.29
C ALA A 136 -19.42 -17.77 13.69
N GLN A 137 -18.22 -17.22 13.83
CA GLN A 137 -16.94 -17.80 13.39
C GLN A 137 -16.25 -18.58 14.53
N GLY A 138 -16.83 -18.60 15.73
CA GLY A 138 -16.32 -19.35 16.88
C GLY A 138 -15.54 -18.49 17.89
N THR A 139 -14.38 -17.97 17.50
CA THR A 139 -13.39 -17.34 18.40
C THR A 139 -12.47 -16.35 17.68
N GLU A 140 -11.66 -15.58 18.41
CA GLU A 140 -10.62 -14.67 17.89
C GLU A 140 -9.39 -15.40 17.30
N THR A 141 -9.51 -16.68 16.96
CA THR A 141 -8.40 -17.54 16.53
C THR A 141 -7.65 -16.95 15.34
N ALA A 142 -8.38 -16.41 14.36
CA ALA A 142 -7.76 -15.81 13.18
C ALA A 142 -6.92 -14.58 13.53
N GLN A 143 -7.41 -13.72 14.43
CA GLN A 143 -6.69 -12.52 14.89
C GLN A 143 -5.40 -12.91 15.61
N HIS A 144 -5.46 -13.89 16.52
CA HIS A 144 -4.26 -14.41 17.18
C HIS A 144 -3.27 -15.04 16.19
N ALA A 145 -3.75 -15.90 15.29
CA ALA A 145 -2.90 -16.60 14.32
C ALA A 145 -2.17 -15.60 13.39
N VAL A 146 -2.88 -14.61 12.88
CA VAL A 146 -2.31 -13.54 12.05
C VAL A 146 -1.33 -12.68 12.84
N ASN A 147 -1.67 -12.28 14.07
CA ASN A 147 -0.80 -11.46 14.90
C ASN A 147 0.52 -12.17 15.27
N MET A 148 0.51 -13.48 15.48
CA MET A 148 1.74 -14.26 15.69
C MET A 148 2.67 -14.22 14.47
N VAL A 149 2.11 -14.30 13.26
CA VAL A 149 2.92 -14.17 12.03
C VAL A 149 3.44 -12.74 11.87
N LEU A 150 2.59 -11.73 12.10
CA LEU A 150 2.97 -10.32 12.00
C LEU A 150 4.11 -9.96 12.98
N GLU A 151 4.04 -10.48 14.20
CA GLU A 151 5.11 -10.33 15.19
C GLU A 151 6.40 -11.03 14.76
N ALA A 152 6.31 -12.28 14.29
CA ALA A 152 7.48 -13.04 13.88
C ALA A 152 8.22 -12.44 12.67
N ILE A 153 7.51 -11.78 11.76
CA ILE A 153 8.12 -11.08 10.60
C ILE A 153 8.60 -9.67 10.94
N GLY A 154 8.33 -9.17 12.15
CA GLY A 154 8.71 -7.83 12.62
C GLY A 154 7.84 -6.70 12.04
N ALA A 155 6.62 -7.00 11.58
CA ALA A 155 5.69 -5.98 11.12
C ALA A 155 5.14 -5.17 12.32
N HIS A 156 4.71 -3.93 12.06
CA HIS A 156 4.04 -3.06 13.03
C HIS A 156 2.52 -3.18 12.94
N LEU A 157 1.97 -3.53 11.77
CA LEU A 157 0.51 -3.76 11.63
C LEU A 157 0.03 -4.90 12.53
N ARG A 158 -1.16 -4.77 13.10
CA ARG A 158 -1.85 -5.83 13.85
C ARG A 158 -3.34 -5.83 13.58
N MET A 159 -3.97 -6.99 13.77
CA MET A 159 -5.41 -7.12 13.85
C MET A 159 -5.83 -6.90 15.30
N ASP A 160 -6.62 -5.87 15.57
CA ASP A 160 -7.15 -5.66 16.91
C ASP A 160 -8.26 -6.67 17.22
N TYR A 161 -8.48 -6.96 18.50
CA TYR A 161 -9.42 -7.96 19.00
C TYR A 161 -10.84 -7.42 19.15
N VAL A 162 -11.34 -6.78 18.09
CA VAL A 162 -12.68 -6.18 18.04
C VAL A 162 -13.34 -6.43 16.69
N SER A 163 -14.63 -6.19 16.62
CA SER A 163 -15.41 -6.08 15.38
C SER A 163 -15.64 -4.64 14.99
N VAL A 164 -15.76 -4.41 13.68
CA VAL A 164 -16.11 -3.13 13.09
C VAL A 164 -17.45 -3.26 12.37
N GLU A 165 -18.37 -2.39 12.73
CA GLU A 165 -19.65 -2.24 12.05
C GLU A 165 -19.75 -0.88 11.37
N ASP A 166 -20.56 -0.79 10.30
CA ASP A 166 -20.89 0.49 9.67
C ASP A 166 -22.40 0.57 9.42
N PRO A 167 -23.14 1.39 10.20
CA PRO A 167 -24.59 1.53 10.03
C PRO A 167 -25.00 2.25 8.74
N VAL A 168 -24.07 2.90 8.02
CA VAL A 168 -24.33 3.69 6.82
C VAL A 168 -23.87 2.96 5.55
N SER A 169 -22.62 2.51 5.49
CA SER A 169 -22.06 1.80 4.33
C SER A 169 -22.06 0.31 4.60
N ASN A 170 -23.20 -0.33 4.37
CA ASN A 170 -23.34 -1.77 4.56
C ASN A 170 -24.31 -2.44 3.58
N ALA A 171 -24.30 -3.78 3.58
CA ALA A 171 -25.24 -4.61 2.85
C ALA A 171 -26.35 -5.16 3.76
N LEU A 172 -27.33 -4.30 4.06
CA LEU A 172 -28.55 -4.56 4.86
C LEU A 172 -28.35 -4.77 6.38
N ARG A 173 -27.13 -4.97 6.85
CA ARG A 173 -26.78 -5.10 8.28
C ARG A 173 -25.43 -4.44 8.51
N SER A 174 -25.27 -3.76 9.63
CA SER A 174 -24.09 -2.96 9.98
C SER A 174 -22.77 -3.74 9.96
N TYR A 175 -22.77 -5.01 10.37
CA TYR A 175 -21.60 -5.90 10.29
C TYR A 175 -21.22 -6.32 8.84
N ARG A 176 -22.07 -6.09 7.84
CA ARG A 176 -21.76 -6.40 6.42
C ARG A 176 -21.20 -5.16 5.75
N VAL A 177 -20.05 -4.73 6.25
CA VAL A 177 -19.44 -3.45 5.93
C VAL A 177 -19.09 -3.40 4.44
N LEU A 178 -19.52 -2.34 3.77
CA LEU A 178 -19.07 -1.99 2.43
C LEU A 178 -17.95 -0.97 2.58
N GLY A 179 -16.73 -1.48 2.81
CA GLY A 179 -15.55 -0.67 3.07
C GLY A 179 -15.18 0.18 1.86
N PHE A 180 -14.88 1.45 2.10
CA PHE A 180 -14.38 2.35 1.07
C PHE A 180 -12.94 1.99 0.74
N VAL A 181 -12.67 1.77 -0.55
CA VAL A 181 -11.32 1.50 -1.08
C VAL A 181 -10.84 2.63 -2.00
N ASN A 182 -11.75 3.49 -2.44
CA ASN A 182 -11.42 4.75 -3.13
C ASN A 182 -10.61 5.73 -2.27
N VAL A 183 -10.51 5.49 -0.96
CA VAL A 183 -9.70 6.26 -0.01
C VAL A 183 -8.25 5.79 0.09
N SER A 184 -7.90 4.62 -0.48
CA SER A 184 -6.59 3.96 -0.29
C SER A 184 -5.41 4.90 -0.52
N GLU A 185 -4.50 5.07 0.42
CA GLU A 185 -3.31 5.94 0.25
C GLU A 185 -2.38 5.46 -0.88
N ILE A 186 -2.57 4.24 -1.38
CA ILE A 186 -1.89 3.72 -2.56
C ILE A 186 -2.81 3.93 -3.77
N ALA A 187 -2.53 4.99 -4.54
CA ALA A 187 -3.44 5.49 -5.57
C ALA A 187 -3.90 4.42 -6.58
N VAL A 188 -3.00 3.53 -7.01
CA VAL A 188 -3.31 2.46 -7.98
C VAL A 188 -4.36 1.46 -7.50
N LEU A 189 -4.52 1.29 -6.18
CA LEU A 189 -5.52 0.37 -5.63
C LEU A 189 -6.95 0.90 -5.83
N ARG A 190 -7.11 2.23 -5.94
CA ARG A 190 -8.40 2.91 -6.18
C ARG A 190 -8.93 2.69 -7.61
N TYR A 191 -8.10 2.20 -8.53
CA TYR A 191 -8.47 2.13 -9.95
C TYR A 191 -9.69 1.25 -10.21
N GLY A 192 -10.80 1.89 -10.63
CA GLY A 192 -12.07 1.21 -10.89
C GLY A 192 -12.76 0.66 -9.64
N CYS A 193 -12.35 1.14 -8.45
CA CYS A 193 -12.79 0.61 -7.16
C CYS A 193 -13.42 1.70 -6.30
N ASP A 194 -14.64 1.46 -5.82
CA ASP A 194 -15.29 2.36 -4.85
C ASP A 194 -15.43 1.69 -3.49
N ARG A 195 -16.12 0.54 -3.45
CA ARG A 195 -16.40 -0.22 -2.24
C ARG A 195 -16.17 -1.71 -2.45
N VAL A 196 -15.74 -2.39 -1.39
CA VAL A 196 -15.66 -3.86 -1.34
C VAL A 196 -16.31 -4.39 -0.08
N LEU A 197 -16.72 -5.66 -0.11
CA LEU A 197 -17.34 -6.30 1.03
C LEU A 197 -16.26 -6.69 2.05
N PHE A 198 -16.51 -6.28 3.29
CA PHE A 198 -15.89 -6.79 4.49
C PHE A 198 -17.03 -7.40 5.34
N HIS A 199 -17.13 -8.73 5.40
CA HIS A 199 -18.28 -9.47 5.95
C HIS A 199 -18.04 -9.83 7.43
N GLY A 200 -18.13 -8.82 8.28
CA GLY A 200 -17.93 -8.93 9.73
C GLY A 200 -16.51 -8.56 10.16
N PRO A 201 -15.91 -7.47 9.66
CA PRO A 201 -14.47 -7.29 9.78
C PRO A 201 -13.98 -6.89 11.15
N GLY A 202 -12.74 -7.25 11.46
CA GLY A 202 -11.97 -6.67 12.54
C GLY A 202 -11.31 -5.34 12.14
N ALA A 203 -10.83 -4.60 13.15
CA ALA A 203 -10.11 -3.36 12.94
C ALA A 203 -8.61 -3.63 12.78
N VAL A 204 -7.96 -2.91 11.85
CA VAL A 204 -6.50 -2.90 11.74
C VAL A 204 -5.94 -1.80 12.64
N ALA A 205 -4.92 -2.15 13.42
CA ALA A 205 -4.17 -1.29 14.31
C ALA A 205 -2.66 -1.35 13.96
N TRP A 206 -1.85 -0.59 14.69
CA TRP A 206 -0.40 -0.75 14.64
C TRP A 206 0.19 -0.79 16.06
N VAL A 207 1.38 -1.36 16.17
CA VAL A 207 2.14 -1.49 17.42
C VAL A 207 3.47 -0.78 17.26
N ASP A 208 3.83 0.05 18.23
CA ASP A 208 5.11 0.76 18.24
C ASP A 208 6.29 -0.15 18.67
N ASP A 209 7.51 0.36 18.55
CA ASP A 209 8.74 -0.36 18.96
C ASP A 209 8.76 -0.72 20.46
N ALA A 210 7.93 -0.07 21.28
CA ALA A 210 7.81 -0.32 22.71
C ALA A 210 6.71 -1.36 23.04
N GLY A 211 5.98 -1.85 22.03
CA GLY A 211 4.90 -2.83 22.17
C GLY A 211 3.54 -2.22 22.51
N ASN A 212 3.38 -0.89 22.43
CA ASN A 212 2.10 -0.22 22.66
C ASN A 212 1.23 -0.29 21.41
N TRP A 213 -0.05 -0.54 21.60
CA TRP A 213 -1.04 -0.59 20.53
C TRP A 213 -1.63 0.80 20.29
N HIS A 214 -1.77 1.14 19.01
CA HIS A 214 -2.29 2.42 18.55
C HIS A 214 -3.38 2.21 17.49
N PRO A 215 -4.46 3.01 17.54
CA PRO A 215 -5.37 3.16 16.41
C PRO A 215 -4.59 3.49 15.13
N LEU A 216 -4.94 2.84 14.02
CA LEU A 216 -4.40 3.17 12.72
C LEU A 216 -5.30 4.20 12.03
N THR A 217 -4.89 5.46 12.10
CA THR A 217 -5.65 6.58 11.52
C THR A 217 -4.77 7.41 10.59
N ALA A 218 -5.38 8.24 9.74
CA ALA A 218 -4.64 9.11 8.83
C ALA A 218 -3.76 10.14 9.57
N THR A 219 -4.07 10.45 10.84
CA THR A 219 -3.35 11.42 11.66
C THR A 219 -2.35 10.78 12.63
N GLU A 220 -2.48 9.49 12.90
CA GLU A 220 -1.65 8.74 13.85
C GLU A 220 -1.28 7.39 13.24
N LYS A 221 -0.14 7.35 12.55
CA LYS A 221 0.47 6.17 11.94
C LYS A 221 1.96 6.41 11.66
N MET A 222 2.72 5.34 11.47
CA MET A 222 4.10 5.43 10.98
C MET A 222 4.11 5.69 9.46
N ASP A 223 5.17 6.34 8.95
CA ASP A 223 5.28 6.74 7.54
C ASP A 223 5.24 5.58 6.55
N ASN A 224 5.69 4.39 6.97
CA ASN A 224 5.71 3.19 6.14
C ASN A 224 4.38 2.41 6.18
N LEU A 225 3.36 2.89 6.89
CA LEU A 225 2.04 2.31 6.97
C LEU A 225 1.08 3.07 6.05
N TYR A 226 0.28 2.33 5.29
CA TYR A 226 -0.63 2.84 4.28
C TYR A 226 -2.04 2.32 4.53
N ILE A 227 -2.99 3.21 4.74
CA ILE A 227 -4.41 2.87 4.91
C ILE A 227 -4.99 2.55 3.53
N ILE A 228 -5.58 1.37 3.37
CA ILE A 228 -6.13 0.90 2.09
C ILE A 228 -7.65 0.99 2.07
N ALA A 229 -8.31 0.54 3.14
CA ALA A 229 -9.76 0.55 3.22
C ALA A 229 -10.24 1.03 4.59
N THR A 230 -11.35 1.77 4.60
CA THR A 230 -11.95 2.25 5.85
C THR A 230 -13.47 2.12 5.86
N THR A 231 -14.07 2.23 7.04
CA THR A 231 -15.50 2.55 7.20
C THR A 231 -15.81 3.98 6.77
N THR A 232 -17.09 4.35 6.80
CA THR A 232 -17.52 5.75 6.90
C THR A 232 -17.14 6.35 8.25
N ALA A 233 -17.32 7.66 8.42
CA ALA A 233 -17.20 8.35 9.72
C ALA A 233 -18.29 7.96 10.74
N LYS A 234 -19.22 7.07 10.38
CA LYS A 234 -20.24 6.51 11.27
C LYS A 234 -19.95 5.06 11.65
N GLY A 235 -18.77 4.54 11.31
CA GLY A 235 -18.31 3.24 11.76
C GLY A 235 -18.36 3.14 13.29
N GLN A 236 -18.48 1.92 13.80
CA GLN A 236 -18.59 1.61 15.21
C GLN A 236 -17.73 0.41 15.57
N ILE A 237 -17.06 0.48 16.72
CA ILE A 237 -16.36 -0.65 17.30
C ILE A 237 -17.33 -1.42 18.19
N VAL A 238 -17.40 -2.73 17.97
CA VAL A 238 -18.20 -3.66 18.75
C VAL A 238 -17.29 -4.74 19.27
N GLU A 239 -17.53 -5.20 20.50
CA GLU A 239 -16.80 -6.30 21.12
C GLU A 239 -17.81 -7.38 21.48
N HIS A 240 -17.61 -8.56 20.90
CA HIS A 240 -18.39 -9.76 21.09
C HIS A 240 -17.67 -10.77 21.97
N GLN A 241 -16.34 -10.73 22.01
CA GLN A 241 -15.52 -11.54 22.90
C GLN A 241 -14.61 -10.62 23.70
N ALA A 242 -14.79 -10.68 25.02
CA ALA A 242 -14.06 -9.86 25.96
C ALA A 242 -13.52 -10.74 27.08
N GLU A 243 -12.55 -10.23 27.82
CA GLU A 243 -12.04 -10.89 29.03
C GLU A 243 -13.21 -11.20 30.00
N PRO A 244 -13.26 -12.39 30.62
CA PRO A 244 -12.25 -13.46 30.62
C PRO A 244 -12.51 -14.58 29.58
N LYS A 245 -13.43 -14.37 28.62
CA LYS A 245 -13.85 -15.41 27.66
C LYS A 245 -13.11 -15.33 26.31
N GLY A 246 -12.61 -14.15 25.98
CA GLY A 246 -11.75 -13.86 24.85
C GLY A 246 -10.78 -12.73 25.20
N THR A 247 -10.24 -12.08 24.19
CA THR A 247 -9.23 -11.04 24.29
C THR A 247 -9.87 -9.69 24.01
N SER A 248 -9.91 -8.82 25.00
CA SER A 248 -10.40 -7.46 24.74
C SER A 248 -9.50 -6.67 23.79
N GLY A 249 -10.14 -5.77 23.04
CA GLY A 249 -9.49 -4.79 22.15
C GLY A 249 -8.32 -4.08 22.82
N LYS A 250 -7.25 -3.87 22.04
CA LYS A 250 -5.98 -3.29 22.49
C LYS A 250 -5.79 -1.86 22.00
N ALA A 251 -6.24 -1.55 20.79
CA ALA A 251 -6.10 -0.22 20.19
C ALA A 251 -7.41 0.56 20.21
N TYR A 252 -8.53 -0.13 19.98
CA TYR A 252 -9.86 0.46 19.89
C TYR A 252 -10.74 0.00 21.05
N MET A 253 -11.68 0.86 21.46
CA MET A 253 -12.60 0.56 22.57
C MET A 253 -14.02 0.29 22.07
N PRO A 254 -14.75 -0.66 22.70
CA PRO A 254 -16.15 -0.92 22.36
C PRO A 254 -17.00 0.36 22.51
N GLY A 255 -17.79 0.66 21.49
CA GLY A 255 -18.62 1.87 21.43
C GLY A 255 -17.95 3.09 20.80
N ASP A 256 -16.66 3.01 20.46
CA ASP A 256 -16.00 4.05 19.66
C ASP A 256 -16.72 4.25 18.33
N THR A 257 -16.86 5.51 17.90
CA THR A 257 -17.46 5.85 16.60
C THR A 257 -16.51 6.70 15.79
N GLY A 258 -16.34 6.39 14.51
CA GLY A 258 -15.43 7.12 13.65
C GLY A 258 -15.13 6.43 12.33
N VAL A 259 -14.00 6.81 11.72
CA VAL A 259 -13.43 6.14 10.55
C VAL A 259 -12.43 5.11 11.06
N PHE A 260 -12.71 3.83 10.82
CA PHE A 260 -11.86 2.72 11.24
C PHE A 260 -11.20 2.06 10.03
N THR A 261 -9.92 1.71 10.18
CA THR A 261 -9.16 1.04 9.13
C THR A 261 -9.51 -0.44 9.08
N LEU A 262 -9.97 -0.89 7.91
CA LEU A 262 -10.37 -2.28 7.62
C LEU A 262 -9.27 -3.05 6.88
N MET A 263 -8.38 -2.33 6.19
CA MET A 263 -7.25 -2.92 5.48
C MET A 263 -6.13 -1.90 5.41
N ALA A 264 -4.89 -2.35 5.62
CA ALA A 264 -3.69 -1.54 5.52
C ALA A 264 -2.53 -2.34 4.92
N ALA A 265 -1.51 -1.64 4.48
CA ALA A 265 -0.24 -2.23 4.10
C ALA A 265 0.94 -1.56 4.82
N GLU A 266 2.00 -2.32 5.03
CA GLU A 266 3.28 -1.86 5.54
C GLU A 266 4.36 -2.14 4.51
N MET A 267 5.11 -1.10 4.19
CA MET A 267 6.31 -1.18 3.36
C MET A 267 7.51 -1.45 4.26
N MET A 268 7.91 -2.71 4.38
CA MET A 268 9.01 -3.12 5.24
C MET A 268 10.34 -3.07 4.51
N LYS A 269 11.34 -2.42 5.11
CA LYS A 269 12.70 -2.41 4.58
C LYS A 269 13.41 -3.72 4.92
N ILE A 270 13.70 -4.54 3.90
CA ILE A 270 14.43 -5.80 4.03
C ILE A 270 15.75 -5.68 3.26
N GLY A 271 16.86 -5.59 4.00
CA GLY A 271 18.17 -5.33 3.40
C GLY A 271 18.19 -4.01 2.61
N ALA A 272 18.49 -4.10 1.31
CA ALA A 272 18.56 -2.95 0.40
C ALA A 272 17.24 -2.66 -0.36
N GLY A 273 16.20 -3.47 -0.16
CA GLY A 273 14.92 -3.31 -0.85
C GLY A 273 13.73 -3.31 0.11
N THR A 274 12.53 -3.47 -0.45
CA THR A 274 11.27 -3.44 0.28
C THR A 274 10.51 -4.74 0.08
N SER A 275 9.84 -5.19 1.14
CA SER A 275 8.80 -6.22 1.10
C SER A 275 7.49 -5.62 1.61
N VAL A 276 6.37 -6.20 1.20
CA VAL A 276 5.02 -5.66 1.47
C VAL A 276 4.30 -6.60 2.44
N VAL A 277 3.79 -6.06 3.54
CA VAL A 277 2.82 -6.75 4.40
C VAL A 277 1.45 -6.12 4.17
N ILE A 278 0.42 -6.93 3.97
CA ILE A 278 -0.97 -6.49 3.84
C ILE A 278 -1.76 -7.18 4.95
N VAL A 279 -2.51 -6.38 5.70
CA VAL A 279 -3.38 -6.85 6.78
C VAL A 279 -4.80 -6.39 6.51
N SER A 280 -5.76 -7.31 6.58
CA SER A 280 -7.18 -7.00 6.36
C SER A 280 -8.10 -7.67 7.36
N GLY A 281 -9.16 -6.94 7.74
CA GLY A 281 -10.31 -7.40 8.51
C GLY A 281 -11.23 -8.37 7.75
N GLU A 282 -10.96 -8.67 6.48
CA GLU A 282 -11.71 -9.65 5.69
C GLU A 282 -10.75 -10.38 4.77
N SER A 283 -11.05 -11.62 4.47
CA SER A 283 -10.26 -12.48 3.61
C SER A 283 -10.57 -12.26 2.12
N PRO A 284 -9.54 -12.26 1.24
CA PRO A 284 -9.75 -12.22 -0.21
C PRO A 284 -10.51 -13.45 -0.76
N TYR A 285 -10.44 -14.58 -0.05
CA TYR A 285 -11.13 -15.83 -0.36
C TYR A 285 -11.63 -16.50 0.93
N GLY A 286 -12.45 -17.53 0.84
CA GLY A 286 -12.97 -18.22 2.01
C GLY A 286 -14.08 -17.44 2.72
N GLY A 287 -14.14 -17.58 4.05
CA GLY A 287 -15.17 -16.96 4.90
C GLY A 287 -16.59 -17.36 4.51
N TYR A 288 -17.58 -16.64 5.05
CA TYR A 288 -18.97 -16.77 4.60
C TYR A 288 -19.17 -16.16 3.20
N GLN A 289 -18.58 -14.99 2.95
CA GLN A 289 -18.60 -14.32 1.66
C GLN A 289 -17.34 -13.44 1.51
N PRO A 290 -16.38 -13.81 0.65
CA PRO A 290 -15.07 -13.17 0.63
C PRO A 290 -15.06 -11.83 -0.09
N MET A 291 -13.97 -11.06 0.10
CA MET A 291 -13.76 -9.75 -0.54
C MET A 291 -13.79 -9.80 -2.08
N THR A 292 -13.47 -10.93 -2.70
CA THR A 292 -13.57 -11.14 -4.16
C THR A 292 -14.98 -11.08 -4.73
N THR A 293 -16.01 -10.94 -3.89
CA THR A 293 -17.40 -10.87 -4.31
C THR A 293 -17.70 -9.63 -5.15
N TRP A 294 -18.35 -9.80 -6.30
CA TRP A 294 -18.73 -8.69 -7.19
C TRP A 294 -20.11 -8.09 -6.88
N MET A 295 -20.99 -8.86 -6.22
CA MET A 295 -22.30 -8.41 -5.79
C MET A 295 -22.72 -9.12 -4.52
N TYR A 296 -23.27 -8.38 -3.57
CA TYR A 296 -23.84 -8.96 -2.36
C TYR A 296 -25.18 -8.29 -2.01
N LYS A 297 -26.22 -9.10 -1.79
CA LYS A 297 -27.59 -8.62 -1.50
C LYS A 297 -28.12 -7.58 -2.51
N GLY A 298 -27.79 -7.75 -3.78
CA GLY A 298 -28.23 -6.85 -4.87
C GLY A 298 -27.36 -5.59 -5.07
N ILE A 299 -26.33 -5.40 -4.23
CA ILE A 299 -25.41 -4.26 -4.32
C ILE A 299 -24.18 -4.69 -5.12
N VAL A 300 -23.91 -4.03 -6.24
CA VAL A 300 -22.69 -4.22 -7.03
C VAL A 300 -21.52 -3.55 -6.33
N ILE A 301 -20.40 -4.26 -6.23
CA ILE A 301 -19.19 -3.85 -5.51
C ILE A 301 -17.94 -4.24 -6.32
N SER A 302 -16.80 -3.67 -5.95
CA SER A 302 -15.56 -3.73 -6.73
C SER A 302 -14.64 -4.91 -6.40
N GLY A 303 -15.13 -5.93 -5.68
CA GLY A 303 -14.32 -7.01 -5.10
C GLY A 303 -13.28 -7.63 -6.04
N PRO A 304 -13.67 -8.22 -7.19
CA PRO A 304 -12.70 -8.86 -8.08
C PRO A 304 -11.64 -7.88 -8.64
N ARG A 305 -12.06 -6.65 -8.99
CA ARG A 305 -11.15 -5.62 -9.50
C ARG A 305 -10.17 -5.17 -8.42
N PHE A 306 -10.66 -4.93 -7.21
CA PHE A 306 -9.83 -4.50 -6.09
C PHE A 306 -8.78 -5.55 -5.70
N VAL A 307 -9.18 -6.82 -5.58
CA VAL A 307 -8.26 -7.92 -5.27
C VAL A 307 -7.18 -8.08 -6.36
N ARG A 308 -7.55 -7.94 -7.65
CA ARG A 308 -6.55 -7.86 -8.73
C ARG A 308 -5.58 -6.71 -8.51
N ASN A 309 -6.08 -5.50 -8.23
CA ASN A 309 -5.22 -4.33 -8.05
C ASN A 309 -4.20 -4.55 -6.92
N VAL A 310 -4.66 -5.09 -5.78
CA VAL A 310 -3.82 -5.41 -4.62
C VAL A 310 -2.72 -6.40 -4.98
N ILE A 311 -3.06 -7.50 -5.65
CA ILE A 311 -2.09 -8.54 -6.03
C ILE A 311 -1.06 -7.99 -7.02
N LEU A 312 -1.50 -7.28 -8.06
CA LEU A 312 -0.58 -6.74 -9.07
C LEU A 312 0.37 -5.68 -8.50
N TRP A 313 -0.12 -4.86 -7.57
CA TRP A 313 0.68 -3.88 -6.85
C TRP A 313 1.68 -4.55 -5.90
N ALA A 314 1.21 -5.45 -5.03
CA ALA A 314 2.04 -6.08 -4.01
C ALA A 314 3.17 -6.93 -4.60
N THR A 315 2.92 -7.55 -5.76
CA THR A 315 3.90 -8.36 -6.49
C THR A 315 4.84 -7.54 -7.37
N GLY A 316 4.61 -6.22 -7.50
CA GLY A 316 5.39 -5.34 -8.35
C GLY A 316 5.21 -5.57 -9.87
N TYR A 317 4.35 -6.51 -10.29
CA TYR A 317 4.12 -6.76 -11.71
C TYR A 317 3.48 -5.54 -12.40
N MET A 318 2.65 -4.78 -11.66
CA MET A 318 2.02 -3.51 -12.04
C MET A 318 1.29 -3.49 -13.41
N GLY A 319 1.22 -4.61 -14.15
CA GLY A 319 0.81 -4.77 -15.54
C GLY A 319 0.02 -3.60 -16.14
N GLU A 320 -1.31 -3.69 -16.07
CA GLU A 320 -2.22 -2.63 -16.52
C GLU A 320 -2.27 -1.41 -15.59
N LEU A 321 -1.88 -1.56 -14.32
CA LEU A 321 -1.87 -0.48 -13.33
C LEU A 321 -0.80 0.57 -13.61
N LYS A 322 0.26 0.22 -14.34
CA LYS A 322 1.39 1.12 -14.63
C LYS A 322 0.96 2.38 -15.39
N GLU A 323 0.02 2.25 -16.32
CA GLU A 323 -0.50 3.43 -17.02
C GLU A 323 -1.41 4.26 -16.11
N TYR A 324 -2.15 3.62 -15.21
CA TYR A 324 -2.95 4.34 -14.23
C TYR A 324 -2.08 5.07 -13.19
N GLU A 325 -0.99 4.46 -12.74
CA GLU A 325 -0.01 5.08 -11.83
C GLU A 325 0.48 6.41 -12.41
N LYS A 326 0.91 6.41 -13.68
CA LYS A 326 1.29 7.64 -14.39
C LYS A 326 0.16 8.68 -14.39
N LEU A 327 -1.08 8.26 -14.66
CA LEU A 327 -2.23 9.15 -14.66
C LEU A 327 -2.55 9.70 -13.26
N ALA A 328 -2.35 8.88 -12.22
CA ALA A 328 -2.60 9.25 -10.84
C ALA A 328 -1.57 10.26 -10.32
N GLU A 329 -0.34 10.25 -10.84
CA GLU A 329 0.72 11.22 -10.52
C GLU A 329 0.56 12.57 -11.26
N LEU A 330 -0.22 12.62 -12.35
CA LEU A 330 -0.40 13.84 -13.15
C LEU A 330 -0.82 15.07 -12.33
N PRO A 331 -1.79 15.00 -11.39
CA PRO A 331 -2.21 16.18 -10.63
C PRO A 331 -1.08 16.81 -9.81
N GLU A 332 -0.22 16.00 -9.19
CA GLU A 332 0.94 16.50 -8.43
C GLU A 332 1.97 17.14 -9.37
N GLN A 333 2.28 16.49 -10.50
CA GLN A 333 3.20 17.02 -11.50
C GLN A 333 2.70 18.35 -12.09
N VAL A 334 1.40 18.44 -12.38
CA VAL A 334 0.74 19.67 -12.85
C VAL A 334 0.82 20.76 -11.79
N THR A 335 0.57 20.43 -10.52
CA THR A 335 0.63 21.38 -9.40
C THR A 335 2.06 21.91 -9.23
N ALA A 336 3.06 21.03 -9.18
CA ALA A 336 4.47 21.42 -9.08
C ALA A 336 4.91 22.30 -10.27
N THR A 337 4.48 21.95 -11.48
CA THR A 337 4.77 22.75 -12.69
C THR A 337 4.09 24.13 -12.64
N LEU A 338 2.86 24.21 -12.14
CA LEU A 338 2.14 25.47 -11.96
C LEU A 338 2.82 26.37 -10.91
N GLU A 339 3.28 25.80 -9.81
CA GLU A 339 4.00 26.53 -8.77
C GLU A 339 5.34 27.08 -9.29
N GLU A 340 6.11 26.25 -10.01
CA GLU A 340 7.37 26.68 -10.64
C GLU A 340 7.13 27.83 -11.62
N LYS A 341 6.16 27.71 -12.52
CA LYS A 341 5.82 28.76 -13.48
C LYS A 341 5.28 30.02 -12.82
N SER A 342 4.51 29.89 -11.75
CA SER A 342 4.01 31.02 -10.95
C SER A 342 5.17 31.80 -10.32
N ARG A 343 6.18 31.08 -9.80
CA ARG A 343 7.40 31.70 -9.26
C ARG A 343 8.22 32.38 -10.35
N GLU A 344 8.44 31.73 -11.49
CA GLU A 344 9.16 32.31 -12.63
C GLU A 344 8.46 33.59 -13.13
N LEU A 345 7.13 33.56 -13.24
CA LEU A 345 6.35 34.73 -13.64
C LEU A 345 6.48 35.86 -12.62
N SER A 346 6.41 35.54 -11.32
CA SER A 346 6.58 36.50 -10.24
C SER A 346 7.96 37.18 -10.30
N ASP A 347 9.03 36.40 -10.53
CA ASP A 347 10.39 36.91 -10.64
C ASP A 347 10.58 37.80 -11.88
N ARG A 348 9.97 37.42 -13.02
CA ARG A 348 9.96 38.24 -14.25
C ARG A 348 9.20 39.55 -14.05
N VAL A 349 8.04 39.52 -13.41
CA VAL A 349 7.24 40.72 -13.09
C VAL A 349 8.02 41.64 -12.16
N ASN A 350 8.60 41.11 -11.08
CA ASN A 350 9.41 41.90 -10.14
C ASN A 350 10.63 42.52 -10.84
N SER A 351 11.30 41.77 -11.71
CA SER A 351 12.43 42.28 -12.51
C SER A 351 12.01 43.38 -13.48
N ALA A 352 10.85 43.22 -14.14
CA ALA A 352 10.29 44.24 -15.03
C ALA A 352 9.91 45.52 -14.26
N ILE A 353 9.26 45.40 -13.10
CA ILE A 353 8.94 46.52 -12.21
C ILE A 353 10.21 47.24 -11.75
N ALA A 354 11.26 46.49 -11.36
CA ALA A 354 12.54 47.05 -10.98
C ALA A 354 13.20 47.79 -12.15
N GLY A 355 13.17 47.23 -13.36
CA GLY A 355 13.68 47.87 -14.59
C GLY A 355 12.94 49.16 -14.95
N VAL A 356 11.61 49.18 -14.85
CA VAL A 356 10.80 50.39 -15.05
C VAL A 356 11.11 51.44 -13.99
N SER A 357 11.21 51.04 -12.72
CA SER A 357 11.57 51.93 -11.61
C SER A 357 12.96 52.53 -11.78
N ALA A 358 13.94 51.73 -12.22
CA ALA A 358 15.29 52.21 -12.53
C ALA A 358 15.29 53.23 -13.69
N THR A 359 14.49 52.98 -14.73
CA THR A 359 14.35 53.89 -15.88
C THR A 359 13.69 55.20 -15.49
N LEU A 360 12.62 55.14 -14.67
CA LEU A 360 11.96 56.33 -14.11
C LEU A 360 12.91 57.14 -13.22
N ASN A 361 13.65 56.48 -12.33
CA ASN A 361 14.62 57.15 -11.47
C ASN A 361 15.77 57.78 -12.25
N ALA A 362 16.25 57.14 -13.33
CA ALA A 362 17.25 57.70 -14.22
C ALA A 362 16.72 58.91 -15.00
N ALA A 363 15.48 58.85 -15.50
CA ALA A 363 14.83 59.96 -16.20
C ALA A 363 14.59 61.16 -15.27
N LEU A 364 14.12 60.90 -14.05
CA LEU A 364 13.96 61.93 -13.02
C LEU A 364 15.30 62.53 -12.62
N GLY A 365 16.35 61.71 -12.42
CA GLY A 365 17.70 62.18 -12.15
C GLY A 365 18.27 63.07 -13.26
N LEU A 366 18.09 62.69 -14.53
CA LEU A 366 18.49 63.50 -15.69
C LEU A 366 17.71 64.82 -15.74
N SER A 367 16.41 64.80 -15.44
CA SER A 367 15.60 66.03 -15.42
C SER A 367 16.02 66.98 -14.29
N VAL A 368 16.36 66.46 -13.11
CA VAL A 368 16.87 67.25 -11.98
C VAL A 368 18.24 67.83 -12.32
N ILE A 369 19.13 67.06 -12.95
CA ILE A 369 20.44 67.56 -13.42
C ILE A 369 20.25 68.67 -14.47
N ALA A 370 19.32 68.50 -15.41
CA ALA A 370 19.02 69.52 -16.42
C ALA A 370 18.48 70.82 -15.79
N VAL A 371 17.61 70.73 -14.78
CA VAL A 371 17.11 71.88 -14.03
C VAL A 371 18.23 72.56 -13.24
N ILE A 372 19.10 71.78 -12.59
CA ILE A 372 20.26 72.32 -11.86
C ILE A 372 21.22 73.05 -12.82
N LEU A 373 21.52 72.47 -13.99
CA LEU A 373 22.38 73.11 -15.00
C LEU A 373 21.75 74.40 -15.56
N ALA A 374 20.43 74.41 -15.80
CA ALA A 374 19.71 75.60 -16.22
C ALA A 374 19.76 76.72 -15.16
N LEU A 375 19.59 76.38 -13.88
CA LEU A 375 19.71 77.32 -12.76
C LEU A 375 21.14 77.87 -12.61
N ILE A 376 22.16 77.02 -12.79
CA ILE A 376 23.57 77.44 -12.78
C ILE A 376 23.85 78.40 -13.95
N ALA A 377 23.36 78.10 -15.16
CA ALA A 377 23.53 78.98 -16.31
C ALA A 377 22.87 80.36 -16.10
N ILE A 378 21.67 80.40 -15.51
CA ILE A 378 20.98 81.64 -15.13
C ILE A 378 21.79 82.41 -14.08
N ALA A 379 22.30 81.73 -13.04
CA ALA A 379 23.12 82.36 -12.00
C ALA A 379 24.44 82.92 -12.55
N LEU A 380 25.07 82.23 -13.52
CA LEU A 380 26.27 82.71 -14.20
C LEU A 380 25.98 83.88 -15.13
N ALA A 381 24.85 83.89 -15.83
CA ALA A 381 24.42 85.02 -16.67
C ALA A 381 24.06 86.27 -15.85
N LEU A 382 23.54 86.09 -14.63
CA LEU A 382 23.26 87.17 -13.68
C LEU A 382 24.51 87.66 -12.93
N ARG A 383 25.64 86.94 -13.04
CA ARG A 383 26.91 87.34 -12.44
C ARG A 383 27.54 88.45 -13.27
N LYS A 384 27.21 89.69 -12.95
CA LYS A 384 27.87 90.88 -13.52
C LYS A 384 29.40 90.75 -13.38
N PRO A 385 30.18 91.06 -14.43
CA PRO A 385 31.63 91.04 -14.33
C PRO A 385 32.07 92.02 -13.24
N LYS A 386 32.99 91.60 -12.37
CA LYS A 386 33.66 92.49 -11.42
C LYS A 386 34.30 93.61 -12.23
N THR A 387 33.74 94.81 -12.13
CA THR A 387 34.41 96.03 -12.57
C THR A 387 35.61 96.26 -11.68
N THR A 388 36.82 96.02 -12.20
CA THR A 388 38.03 96.60 -11.63
C THR A 388 37.99 98.08 -11.91
N HIS A 389 37.60 98.86 -10.89
CA HIS A 389 38.25 100.06 -10.36
C HIS A 389 37.33 100.76 -9.38
#